data_AF-A0A2X3JBQ4-F1
#
_entry.id   AF-A0A2X3JBQ4-F1
#
_cell.length_a   1.000
_cell.length_b   1.000
_cell.length_c   1.000
_cell.angle_alpha   90.00
_cell.angle_beta   90.00
_cell.angle_gamma   90.00
#
_symmetry.space_group_name_H-M   'P 1'
#
loop_
_entity.id
_entity.type
_entity.pdbx_description
1 polymer ?
#
loop_
_entity_poly.entity_id
_entity_poly.type
_entity_poly.pdbx_seq_one_letter_code
_entity_poly.pdbx_strand_id
1 'polypeptide(L)'
;MPRSCWPAGRKRPGGSLFILALSLKDPVELWLEGIRFASDGFCVEVLDREIPLPDLSGINADHIMIWTDKVLDAGQQALYQRWLSSGLPVFLAGCEAARAQKDVAIKGQCSSTGSASLLDSLSH
;
A
#
# COMPACT_ATOMS: atom_id res chain seq x y z
N MET A 1 21.46 -29.36 18.40
CA MET A 1 20.56 -28.22 18.13
C MET A 1 20.33 -28.15 16.62
N PRO A 2 19.24 -28.69 16.06
CA PRO A 2 19.02 -28.59 14.63
C PRO A 2 18.62 -27.16 14.32
N ARG A 3 19.39 -26.54 13.42
CA ARG A 3 19.07 -25.26 12.79
C ARG A 3 17.75 -25.46 12.05
N SER A 4 16.75 -24.66 12.40
CA SER A 4 15.46 -24.63 11.72
C SER A 4 15.69 -24.43 10.22
N CYS A 5 15.31 -25.46 9.45
CA CYS A 5 15.24 -25.43 8.00
C CYS A 5 14.39 -24.22 7.58
N TRP A 6 15.01 -23.25 6.91
CA TRP A 6 14.27 -22.23 6.18
C TRP A 6 13.36 -22.96 5.17
N PRO A 7 12.02 -22.78 5.20
CA PRO A 7 11.16 -23.45 4.25
C PRO A 7 11.43 -22.86 2.86
N ALA A 8 12.11 -23.63 2.02
CA ALA A 8 12.12 -23.41 0.59
C ALA A 8 10.66 -23.45 0.08
N GLY A 9 10.16 -22.32 -0.42
CA GLY A 9 9.01 -22.33 -1.34
C GLY A 9 7.60 -22.28 -0.75
N ARG A 10 7.36 -21.67 0.42
CA ARG A 10 5.98 -21.25 0.73
C ARG A 10 5.69 -19.93 0.02
N LYS A 11 4.94 -19.98 -1.10
CA LYS A 11 4.27 -18.80 -1.67
C LYS A 11 3.51 -18.15 -0.53
N ARG A 12 3.94 -16.97 -0.08
CA ARG A 12 3.31 -16.33 1.08
C ARG A 12 1.83 -16.10 0.75
N PRO A 13 0.91 -16.22 1.72
CA PRO A 13 -0.53 -16.17 1.45
C PRO A 13 -0.97 -14.85 0.79
N GLY A 14 -0.24 -13.75 0.98
CA GLY A 14 -0.50 -12.48 0.32
C GLY A 14 -0.06 -12.41 -1.16
N GLY A 15 0.71 -13.38 -1.68
CA GLY A 15 1.28 -13.30 -3.03
C GLY A 15 2.55 -12.45 -3.11
N SER A 16 3.03 -12.17 -4.31
CA SER A 16 4.20 -11.29 -4.56
C SER A 16 3.79 -9.84 -4.78
N LEU A 17 4.48 -8.92 -4.11
CA LEU A 17 4.30 -7.48 -4.23
C LEU A 17 5.61 -6.84 -4.68
N PHE A 18 5.58 -6.14 -5.80
CA PHE A 18 6.71 -5.34 -6.28
C PHE A 18 6.46 -3.87 -6.01
N ILE A 19 7.38 -3.21 -5.31
CA ILE A 19 7.30 -1.80 -4.95
C ILE A 19 8.36 -1.04 -5.74
N LEU A 20 7.96 0.00 -6.49
CA LEU A 20 8.87 0.88 -7.21
C LEU A 20 8.53 2.35 -6.96
N ALA A 21 9.52 3.23 -7.04
CA ALA A 21 9.32 4.66 -6.87
C ALA A 21 9.44 5.44 -8.18
N LEU A 22 8.37 6.17 -8.54
CA LEU A 22 8.40 7.21 -9.59
C LEU A 22 8.97 8.53 -9.07
N SER A 23 8.75 8.82 -7.78
CA SER A 23 9.45 9.88 -7.07
C SER A 23 9.66 9.49 -5.62
N LEU A 24 10.90 9.60 -5.16
CA LEU A 24 11.33 9.17 -3.83
C LEU A 24 12.04 10.32 -3.12
N LYS A 25 11.40 10.84 -2.07
CA LYS A 25 11.97 11.87 -1.20
C LYS A 25 12.72 11.25 -0.03
N ASP A 26 12.12 10.23 0.60
CA ASP A 26 12.69 9.52 1.74
C ASP A 26 12.57 8.00 1.51
N PRO A 27 13.70 7.27 1.31
CA PRO A 27 13.66 5.82 1.17
C PRO A 27 13.11 5.11 2.41
N VAL A 28 13.20 5.72 3.61
CA VAL A 28 12.74 5.08 4.85
C VAL A 28 11.24 4.82 4.82
N GLU A 29 10.44 5.77 4.35
CA GLU A 29 8.98 5.62 4.24
C GLU A 29 8.60 4.47 3.28
N LEU A 30 9.32 4.36 2.16
CA LEU A 30 9.15 3.26 1.21
C LEU A 30 9.44 1.90 1.87
N TRP A 31 10.54 1.82 2.63
CA TRP A 31 10.92 0.60 3.34
C TRP A 31 9.94 0.25 4.47
N LEU A 32 9.43 1.24 5.21
CA LEU A 32 8.43 1.03 6.27
C LEU A 32 7.13 0.46 5.69
N GLU A 33 6.70 0.97 4.53
CA GLU A 33 5.52 0.45 3.85
C GLU A 33 5.76 -0.97 3.33
N GLY A 34 6.95 -1.25 2.78
CA GLY A 34 7.34 -2.62 2.41
C GLY A 34 7.33 -3.58 3.60
N ILE A 35 7.81 -3.15 4.77
CA ILE A 35 7.77 -3.93 6.01
C ILE A 35 6.32 -4.17 6.46
N ARG A 36 5.43 -3.19 6.31
CA ARG A 36 3.99 -3.33 6.61
C ARG A 36 3.37 -4.45 5.78
N PHE A 37 3.54 -4.43 4.46
CA PHE A 37 3.06 -5.50 3.58
C PHE A 37 3.74 -6.85 3.85
N ALA A 38 5.02 -6.86 4.16
CA ALA A 38 5.72 -8.09 4.53
C ALA A 38 5.13 -8.70 5.81
N SER A 39 4.71 -7.87 6.76
CA SER A 39 4.05 -8.27 8.01
C SER A 39 2.64 -8.81 7.77
N ASP A 40 1.94 -8.28 6.77
CA ASP A 40 0.64 -8.78 6.29
C ASP A 40 0.76 -10.10 5.48
N GLY A 41 1.99 -10.58 5.26
CA GLY A 41 2.24 -11.86 4.60
C GLY A 41 2.42 -11.77 3.09
N PHE A 42 2.81 -10.63 2.53
CA PHE A 42 3.24 -10.52 1.13
C PHE A 42 4.72 -10.84 0.97
N CYS A 43 5.13 -11.38 -0.17
CA CYS A 43 6.54 -11.45 -0.56
C CYS A 43 6.92 -10.15 -1.26
N VAL A 44 7.59 -9.26 -0.54
CA VAL A 44 7.81 -7.88 -0.99
C VAL A 44 9.21 -7.72 -1.58
N GLU A 45 9.26 -7.17 -2.79
CA GLU A 45 10.48 -6.68 -3.44
C GLU A 45 10.41 -5.15 -3.52
N VAL A 46 11.43 -4.47 -3.01
CA VAL A 46 11.48 -3.00 -2.96
C VAL A 46 12.59 -2.49 -3.87
N LEU A 47 12.23 -1.63 -4.82
CA LEU A 47 13.14 -0.87 -5.64
C LEU A 47 13.20 0.57 -5.14
N ASP A 48 14.21 0.86 -4.33
CA ASP A 48 14.44 2.14 -3.64
C ASP A 48 15.11 3.21 -4.52
N ARG A 49 14.99 3.08 -5.84
CA ARG A 49 15.53 4.04 -6.80
C ARG A 49 14.39 4.73 -7.55
N GLU A 50 14.52 6.04 -7.71
CA GLU A 50 13.63 6.83 -8.56
C GLU A 50 13.89 6.48 -10.02
N ILE A 51 12.85 5.99 -10.70
CA ILE A 51 12.90 5.66 -12.12
C ILE A 51 11.79 6.43 -12.83
N PRO A 52 12.11 7.42 -13.68
CA PRO A 52 11.09 8.26 -14.31
C PRO A 52 10.25 7.50 -15.36
N LEU A 53 10.81 6.45 -15.96
CA LEU A 53 10.13 5.62 -16.96
C LEU A 53 10.44 4.13 -16.69
N PRO A 54 9.77 3.51 -15.71
CA PRO A 54 10.00 2.10 -15.41
C PRO A 54 9.32 1.21 -16.46
N ASP A 55 10.03 0.17 -16.88
CA ASP A 55 9.45 -0.89 -17.72
C ASP A 55 8.92 -2.01 -16.82
N LEU A 56 7.60 -2.21 -16.84
CA LEU A 56 6.92 -3.23 -16.04
C LEU A 56 6.72 -4.55 -16.79
N SER A 57 7.09 -4.61 -18.08
CA SER A 57 6.81 -5.79 -18.93
C SER A 57 7.51 -7.07 -18.45
N GLY A 58 8.66 -6.94 -17.78
CA GLY A 58 9.43 -8.06 -17.24
C GLY A 58 9.09 -8.44 -15.80
N ILE A 59 8.18 -7.72 -15.14
CA ILE A 59 7.90 -7.93 -13.71
C ILE A 59 6.81 -8.98 -13.57
N ASN A 60 7.16 -10.11 -12.93
CA ASN A 60 6.23 -11.18 -12.61
C ASN A 60 5.80 -11.08 -11.13
N ALA A 61 4.91 -10.12 -10.83
CA ALA A 61 4.36 -9.92 -9.50
C ALA A 61 2.83 -10.01 -9.51
N ASP A 62 2.25 -10.59 -8.46
CA ASP A 62 0.79 -10.63 -8.27
C ASP A 62 0.23 -9.20 -8.09
N HIS A 63 1.02 -8.30 -7.49
CA HIS A 63 0.69 -6.89 -7.26
C HIS A 63 1.89 -5.97 -7.51
N ILE A 64 1.65 -4.78 -8.06
CA ILE A 64 2.67 -3.76 -8.29
C ILE A 64 2.25 -2.44 -7.63
N MET A 65 3.03 -1.98 -6.66
CA MET A 65 2.84 -0.69 -6.02
C MET A 65 3.76 0.36 -6.64
N ILE A 66 3.16 1.45 -7.09
CA ILE A 66 3.85 2.63 -7.61
C ILE A 66 3.88 3.69 -6.50
N TRP A 67 5.07 3.94 -5.97
CA TRP A 67 5.32 4.97 -4.96
C TRP A 67 5.57 6.33 -5.60
N THR A 68 4.86 7.35 -5.13
CA THR A 68 5.07 8.73 -5.53
C THR A 68 4.93 9.68 -4.36
N ASP A 69 6.00 10.41 -4.05
CA ASP A 69 5.97 11.48 -3.04
C ASP A 69 5.44 12.81 -3.59
N LYS A 70 5.25 12.91 -4.91
CA LYS A 70 4.74 14.11 -5.60
C LYS A 70 3.50 13.77 -6.40
N VAL A 71 2.78 14.79 -6.84
CA VAL A 71 1.71 14.62 -7.83
C VAL A 71 2.32 14.11 -9.14
N LEU A 72 1.68 13.13 -9.75
CA LEU A 72 2.09 12.59 -11.05
C LEU A 72 2.04 13.70 -12.11
N ASP A 73 3.12 13.84 -12.87
CA ASP A 73 3.11 14.69 -14.06
C ASP A 73 2.20 14.09 -15.15
N ALA A 74 1.77 14.90 -16.12
CA ALA A 74 0.89 14.46 -17.22
C ALA A 74 1.46 13.25 -17.97
N GLY A 75 2.78 13.19 -18.16
CA GLY A 75 3.46 12.03 -18.76
C GLY A 75 3.39 10.77 -17.89
N GLN A 76 3.60 10.91 -16.59
CA GLN A 76 3.53 9.81 -15.62
C GLN A 76 2.08 9.31 -15.43
N GLN A 77 1.11 10.23 -15.44
CA GLN A 77 -0.30 9.89 -15.40
C GLN A 77 -0.71 9.10 -16.64
N ALA A 78 -0.29 9.52 -17.84
CA ALA A 78 -0.56 8.79 -19.07
C ALA A 78 0.08 7.38 -19.06
N LEU A 79 1.29 7.27 -18.51
CA LEU A 79 1.96 5.98 -18.32
C LEU A 79 1.19 5.07 -17.37
N TYR A 80 0.75 5.60 -16.22
CA TYR A 80 -0.05 4.86 -15.25
C TYR A 80 -1.39 4.39 -15.84
N GLN A 81 -2.09 5.25 -16.59
CA GLN A 81 -3.32 4.88 -17.29
C GLN A 81 -3.09 3.80 -18.34
N ARG A 82 -1.93 3.81 -19.02
CA ARG A 82 -1.55 2.75 -19.95
C ARG A 82 -1.39 1.41 -19.23
N TRP A 83 -0.75 1.39 -18.07
CA TRP A 83 -0.61 0.16 -17.28
C TRP A 83 -1.96 -0.40 -16.83
N LEU A 84 -2.86 0.47 -16.34
CA LEU A 84 -4.22 0.07 -15.99
C LEU A 84 -4.97 -0.47 -17.21
N SER A 85 -4.87 0.19 -18.37
CA SER A 85 -5.52 -0.23 -19.61
C SER A 85 -4.97 -1.56 -20.14
N SER A 86 -3.70 -1.87 -19.86
CA SER A 86 -3.09 -3.17 -20.18
C SER A 86 -3.47 -4.30 -19.22
N GLY A 87 -4.20 -3.98 -18.14
CA GLY A 87 -4.60 -4.97 -17.13
C GLY A 87 -3.49 -5.35 -16.15
N LEU A 88 -2.43 -4.53 -16.03
CA LEU A 88 -1.40 -4.75 -15.01
C LEU A 88 -1.98 -4.48 -13.61
N PRO A 89 -1.62 -5.28 -12.59
CA PRO A 89 -2.13 -5.14 -11.23
C PRO A 89 -1.44 -3.99 -10.47
N VAL A 90 -1.47 -2.79 -11.05
CA VAL A 90 -0.81 -1.59 -10.53
C VAL A 90 -1.73 -0.79 -9.60
N PHE A 91 -1.17 -0.24 -8.53
CA PHE A 91 -1.85 0.73 -7.66
C PHE A 91 -0.86 1.79 -7.17
N LEU A 92 -1.37 2.95 -6.75
CA LEU A 92 -0.57 4.08 -6.29
C LEU A 92 -0.48 4.14 -4.76
N ALA A 93 0.70 4.50 -4.26
CA ALA A 93 0.99 4.79 -2.85
C ALA A 93 2.01 5.93 -2.74
N GLY A 94 2.23 6.46 -1.54
CA GLY A 94 3.23 7.50 -1.28
C GLY A 94 2.74 8.60 -0.36
N CYS A 95 3.61 9.55 0.02
CA CYS A 95 3.28 10.55 1.05
C CYS A 95 1.99 11.35 0.78
N GLU A 96 1.74 11.76 -0.46
CA GLU A 96 0.51 12.50 -0.79
C GLU A 96 -0.74 11.58 -0.84
N ALA A 97 -0.58 10.33 -1.27
CA ALA A 97 -1.65 9.33 -1.22
C ALA A 97 -1.97 8.91 0.23
N ALA A 98 -0.94 8.81 1.09
CA ALA A 98 -1.07 8.52 2.52
C ALA A 98 -1.68 9.70 3.28
N ARG A 99 -1.42 10.95 2.86
CA ARG A 99 -2.11 12.14 3.39
C ARG A 99 -3.59 12.13 3.05
N ALA A 100 -3.95 11.80 1.81
CA ALA A 100 -5.35 11.63 1.42
C ALA A 100 -6.07 10.50 2.20
N GLN A 101 -5.37 9.40 2.52
CA GLN A 101 -5.91 8.33 3.36
C GLN A 101 -6.01 8.72 4.84
N LYS A 102 -5.09 9.54 5.37
CA LYS A 102 -5.20 10.10 6.74
C LYS A 102 -6.40 11.04 6.86
N ASP A 103 -6.68 11.84 5.84
CA ASP A 103 -7.88 12.70 5.82
C ASP A 103 -9.18 11.87 5.76
N VAL A 104 -9.16 10.73 5.06
CA VAL A 104 -10.27 9.77 5.02
C VAL A 104 -10.42 9.01 6.34
N ALA A 105 -9.33 8.61 6.99
CA ALA A 105 -9.37 7.92 8.28
C ALA A 105 -9.86 8.85 9.42
N ILE A 106 -9.55 10.15 9.35
CA ILE A 106 -10.09 11.15 10.30
C ILE A 106 -11.58 11.42 10.03
N LYS A 107 -12.05 11.33 8.78
CA LYS A 107 -13.48 11.44 8.46
C LYS A 107 -14.28 10.14 8.64
N GLY A 108 -13.62 9.00 8.81
CA GLY A 108 -14.23 7.69 9.01
C GLY A 108 -14.69 7.40 10.45
N GLN A 109 -14.77 8.41 11.31
CA GLN A 109 -15.36 8.24 12.64
C GLN A 109 -16.89 8.12 12.51
N CYS A 110 -17.32 6.87 12.42
CA CYS A 110 -18.61 6.32 12.81
C CYS A 110 -19.49 7.32 13.58
N SER A 111 -20.41 7.99 12.87
CA SER A 111 -21.60 8.56 13.49
C SER A 111 -22.51 7.39 13.93
N SER A 112 -22.25 6.84 15.12
CA SER A 112 -23.24 6.03 15.82
C SER A 112 -24.24 7.00 16.45
N THR A 113 -25.29 7.33 15.71
CA THR A 113 -26.47 8.00 16.27
C THR A 113 -27.51 6.95 16.66
N GLY A 114 -28.02 7.07 17.89
CA GLY A 114 -29.21 6.42 18.39
C GLY A 114 -28.93 5.14 19.19
N SER A 115 -29.57 4.86 20.31
CA SER A 115 -30.52 5.59 21.15
C SER A 115 -30.72 4.69 22.38
N ALA A 116 -30.59 5.21 23.59
CA ALA A 116 -31.21 4.60 24.78
C ALA A 116 -31.28 5.62 25.91
N SER A 117 -32.25 6.52 25.82
CA SER A 117 -32.88 7.08 27.02
C SER A 117 -33.64 5.97 27.75
N LEU A 118 -33.32 5.73 29.02
CA LEU A 118 -34.32 5.37 30.02
C LEU A 118 -33.78 5.71 31.41
N LEU A 119 -34.30 6.83 31.92
CA LEU A 119 -34.32 7.16 33.34
C LEU A 119 -35.07 6.02 34.03
N ASP A 120 -34.47 5.39 35.03
CA ASP A 120 -35.26 4.71 36.05
C ASP A 120 -35.06 5.44 37.38
N SER A 121 -36.10 6.20 37.70
CA SER A 121 -36.35 6.79 39.00
C SER A 121 -36.73 5.66 39.95
N LEU A 122 -36.04 5.49 41.08
CA LEU A 122 -36.65 4.82 42.22
C LEU A 122 -36.09 5.41 43.52
N SER A 123 -36.96 6.20 44.13
CA SER A 123 -36.95 6.58 45.54
C SER A 123 -36.92 5.33 46.43
N HIS A 124 -36.11 5.37 47.48
CA HIS A 124 -36.53 5.07 48.86
C HIS A 124 -35.48 5.55 49.86
#